data_AF-K1Z3L6-F1
#
_entry.id   AF-K1Z3L6-F1
#
_cell.length_a   1.000
_cell.length_b   1.000
_cell.length_c   1.000
_cell.angle_alpha   90.00
_cell.angle_beta   90.00
_cell.angle_gamma   90.00
#
_symmetry.space_group_name_H-M   'P 1'
#
loop_
_entity.id
_entity.type
_entity.pdbx_description
1 polymer ?
#
loop_
_entity_poly.entity_id
_entity_poly.type
_entity_poly.pdbx_seq_one_letter_code
_entity_poly.pdbx_strand_id
1 'polypeptide(L)'
;MAISEDPGFAGASWDTYAPTKSFTLSSGVGEKTIYVKFRSASGGVTPVYTVKITLKDGYVAAPTLPSVTGETSCEVLVAGDMVKSKVSPIIYAVNADKTKSYFPQGDIYKSWTSDNKYSYKLVNQSCISALKSSTAVMPRPGTYLVKEQASDVVYAVLPGNKLVAVSAEVATALYGSKYLLMPAKNGHTITMNDPSWTFYQQLQPAVAPAKMTEKAPVEGALVKVGSTYYVIGANKTLNEVTTNGLKTNRFQTKFAHTLTSTAGYTVGTVKVEAEDMEMSDRTQSLKKMMVQ
;
A
#
# COMPACT_ATOMS: atom_id res chain seq x y z
N MET A 1 0.60 24.36 -37.09
CA MET A 1 0.56 22.99 -37.64
C MET A 1 -0.84 22.69 -38.15
N ALA A 2 -0.96 21.96 -39.25
CA ALA A 2 -2.24 21.44 -39.75
C ALA A 2 -2.16 19.90 -39.76
N ILE A 3 -3.25 19.23 -39.39
CA ILE A 3 -3.36 17.76 -39.34
C ILE A 3 -4.66 17.36 -40.04
N SER A 4 -4.63 16.36 -40.91
CA SER A 4 -5.77 15.93 -41.73
C SER A 4 -5.67 14.44 -42.10
N GLU A 5 -6.80 13.75 -42.31
CA GLU A 5 -6.83 12.44 -42.99
C GLU A 5 -6.95 12.58 -44.51
N ASP A 6 -7.21 13.79 -45.00
CA ASP A 6 -7.20 14.13 -46.43
C ASP A 6 -5.81 14.67 -46.83
N PRO A 7 -5.16 14.11 -47.88
CA PRO A 7 -3.83 14.54 -48.33
C PRO A 7 -3.79 15.99 -48.85
N GLY A 8 -4.92 16.52 -49.30
CA GLY A 8 -5.10 17.91 -49.72
C GLY A 8 -5.36 18.88 -48.57
N PHE A 9 -5.51 18.38 -47.33
CA PHE A 9 -5.90 19.16 -46.16
C PHE A 9 -7.25 19.87 -46.32
N ALA A 10 -8.19 19.28 -47.09
CA ALA A 10 -9.52 19.85 -47.27
C ALA A 10 -10.23 20.02 -45.91
N GLY A 11 -10.63 21.25 -45.59
CA GLY A 11 -11.30 21.58 -44.31
C GLY A 11 -10.39 21.61 -43.08
N ALA A 12 -9.08 21.40 -43.21
CA ALA A 12 -8.16 21.46 -42.08
C ALA A 12 -7.81 22.90 -41.70
N SER A 13 -7.91 23.23 -40.40
CA SER A 13 -7.45 24.50 -39.86
C SER A 13 -5.96 24.48 -39.50
N TRP A 14 -5.35 25.66 -39.47
CA TRP A 14 -4.04 25.86 -38.88
C TRP A 14 -4.17 26.10 -37.38
N ASP A 15 -3.50 25.27 -36.58
CA ASP A 15 -3.41 25.46 -35.14
C ASP A 15 -2.01 25.89 -34.71
N THR A 16 -1.90 26.51 -33.53
CA THR A 16 -0.60 26.80 -32.91
C THR A 16 0.21 25.51 -32.78
N TYR A 17 1.51 25.59 -33.07
CA TYR A 17 2.39 24.43 -32.93
C TYR A 17 2.47 24.01 -31.45
N ALA A 18 2.38 22.69 -31.22
CA ALA A 18 2.61 22.05 -29.95
C ALA A 18 3.37 20.74 -30.19
N PRO A 19 4.23 20.30 -29.25
CA PRO A 19 4.98 19.06 -29.39
C PRO A 19 4.07 17.81 -29.32
N THR A 20 2.87 17.94 -28.76
CA THR A 20 1.84 16.89 -28.70
C THR A 20 0.47 17.44 -29.08
N LYS A 21 -0.35 16.64 -29.77
CA LYS A 21 -1.73 17.00 -30.16
C LYS A 21 -2.63 15.77 -30.15
N SER A 22 -3.82 15.91 -29.59
CA SER A 22 -4.91 14.93 -29.76
C SER A 22 -5.58 15.12 -31.12
N PHE A 23 -5.78 14.02 -31.86
CA PHE A 23 -6.47 14.01 -33.16
C PHE A 23 -7.44 12.82 -33.20
N THR A 24 -8.68 13.06 -33.60
CA THR A 24 -9.72 12.03 -33.70
C THR A 24 -9.78 11.51 -35.12
N LEU A 25 -9.65 10.20 -35.29
CA LEU A 25 -9.72 9.51 -36.60
C LEU A 25 -11.17 9.36 -37.09
N SER A 26 -11.32 9.33 -38.40
CA SER A 26 -12.55 8.93 -39.09
C SER A 26 -12.98 7.52 -38.69
N SER A 27 -14.29 7.31 -38.59
CA SER A 27 -14.87 6.01 -38.28
C SER A 27 -14.50 4.92 -39.31
N GLY A 28 -14.60 3.66 -38.90
CA GLY A 28 -14.40 2.50 -39.77
C GLY A 28 -13.01 1.89 -39.65
N VAL A 29 -12.98 0.56 -39.64
CA VAL A 29 -11.76 -0.26 -39.49
C VAL A 29 -10.94 -0.24 -40.77
N GLY A 30 -9.62 -0.37 -40.65
CA GLY A 30 -8.67 -0.36 -41.76
C GLY A 30 -7.48 0.56 -41.53
N GLU A 31 -6.59 0.63 -42.52
CA GLU A 31 -5.49 1.58 -42.52
C GLU A 31 -6.01 3.02 -42.70
N LYS A 32 -5.67 3.88 -41.74
CA LYS A 32 -5.89 5.31 -41.76
C LYS A 32 -4.55 6.00 -41.98
N THR A 33 -4.56 7.03 -42.81
CA THR A 33 -3.37 7.83 -43.09
C THR A 33 -3.60 9.25 -42.59
N ILE A 34 -2.74 9.72 -41.70
CA ILE A 34 -2.73 11.10 -41.20
C ILE A 34 -1.61 11.86 -41.89
N TYR A 35 -1.93 13.06 -42.37
CA TYR A 35 -1.03 14.01 -42.97
C TYR A 35 -0.80 15.19 -42.03
N VAL A 36 0.45 15.59 -41.85
CA VAL A 36 0.85 16.72 -40.99
C VAL A 36 1.76 17.66 -41.75
N LYS A 37 1.52 18.96 -41.65
CA LYS A 37 2.44 20.00 -42.13
C LYS A 37 2.59 21.12 -41.11
N PHE A 38 3.77 21.73 -41.09
CA PHE A 38 4.11 22.81 -40.18
C PHE A 38 4.27 24.11 -40.96
N ARG A 39 3.94 25.23 -40.31
CA ARG A 39 4.10 26.58 -40.86
C ARG A 39 4.93 27.41 -39.89
N SER A 40 5.97 28.05 -40.39
CA SER A 40 6.76 29.01 -39.61
C SER A 40 6.02 30.33 -39.44
N ALA A 41 6.47 31.18 -38.51
CA ALA A 41 5.93 32.53 -38.34
C ALA A 41 6.10 33.40 -39.60
N SER A 42 7.14 33.16 -40.40
CA SER A 42 7.38 33.81 -41.69
C SER A 42 6.50 33.27 -42.84
N GLY A 43 5.63 32.30 -42.57
CA GLY A 43 4.66 31.77 -43.52
C GLY A 43 5.14 30.58 -44.36
N GLY A 44 6.41 30.19 -44.26
CA GLY A 44 6.96 29.01 -44.93
C GLY A 44 6.35 27.71 -44.41
N VAL A 45 6.06 26.76 -45.31
CA VAL A 45 5.38 25.50 -45.00
C VAL A 45 6.31 24.32 -45.28
N THR A 46 6.37 23.35 -44.38
CA THR A 46 7.16 22.12 -44.57
C THR A 46 6.56 21.21 -45.64
N PRO A 47 7.34 20.25 -46.17
CA PRO A 47 6.77 19.06 -46.79
C PRO A 47 5.74 18.38 -45.86
N VAL A 48 4.85 17.59 -46.46
CA VAL A 48 3.83 16.84 -45.73
C VAL A 48 4.47 15.58 -45.14
N TYR A 49 4.30 15.40 -43.84
CA TYR A 49 4.67 14.18 -43.12
C TYR A 49 3.46 13.26 -43.04
N THR A 50 3.70 11.95 -43.13
CA THR A 50 2.65 10.94 -43.21
C THR A 50 2.80 9.92 -42.09
N VAL A 51 1.70 9.62 -41.40
CA VAL A 51 1.62 8.56 -40.39
C VAL A 51 0.53 7.59 -40.79
N LYS A 52 0.84 6.29 -40.83
CA LYS A 52 -0.14 5.22 -41.09
C LYS A 52 -0.52 4.55 -39.78
N ILE A 53 -1.81 4.41 -39.53
CA ILE A 53 -2.39 3.79 -38.34
C ILE A 53 -3.38 2.73 -38.80
N THR A 54 -3.18 1.47 -38.43
CA THR A 54 -4.16 0.41 -38.74
C THR A 54 -5.17 0.31 -37.61
N LEU A 55 -6.40 0.79 -37.85
CA LEU A 55 -7.52 0.62 -36.93
C LEU A 55 -8.12 -0.79 -37.12
N LYS A 56 -8.03 -1.66 -36.13
CA LYS A 56 -8.57 -3.02 -36.20
C LYS A 56 -9.98 -3.09 -35.60
N ASP A 57 -10.83 -3.94 -36.18
CA ASP A 57 -12.12 -4.27 -35.59
C ASP A 57 -11.91 -5.02 -34.28
N GLY A 58 -12.54 -4.52 -33.22
CA GLY A 58 -12.16 -4.79 -31.83
C GLY A 58 -12.20 -3.54 -30.95
N TYR A 59 -12.25 -2.34 -31.56
CA TYR A 59 -12.83 -1.17 -30.92
C TYR A 59 -14.34 -1.16 -31.17
N VAL A 60 -15.05 -1.91 -30.34
CA VAL A 60 -16.46 -1.63 -30.10
C VAL A 60 -16.59 -0.15 -29.75
N ALA A 61 -17.63 0.53 -30.25
CA ALA A 61 -18.14 1.73 -29.58
C ALA A 61 -18.15 1.44 -28.07
N ALA A 62 -17.73 2.41 -27.25
CA ALA A 62 -17.64 2.23 -25.80
C ALA A 62 -18.83 1.39 -25.35
N PRO A 63 -18.60 0.17 -24.81
CA PRO A 63 -19.72 -0.68 -24.46
C PRO A 63 -20.60 0.17 -23.55
N THR A 64 -21.90 0.26 -23.84
CA THR A 64 -22.82 0.43 -22.72
C THR A 64 -22.49 -0.75 -21.84
N LEU A 65 -21.72 -0.47 -20.78
CA LEU A 65 -21.21 -1.49 -19.88
C LEU A 65 -22.42 -2.37 -19.57
N PRO A 66 -22.33 -3.70 -19.74
CA PRO A 66 -23.31 -4.54 -19.06
C PRO A 66 -23.27 -4.02 -17.63
N SER A 67 -24.41 -3.54 -17.10
CA SER A 67 -24.51 -3.12 -15.70
C SER A 67 -23.74 -4.17 -14.92
N VAL A 68 -22.59 -3.76 -14.38
CA VAL A 68 -21.61 -4.69 -13.84
C VAL A 68 -22.25 -5.15 -12.55
N THR A 69 -23.05 -6.21 -12.64
CA THR A 69 -23.68 -6.83 -11.49
C THR A 69 -22.55 -7.46 -10.69
N GLY A 70 -21.93 -6.64 -9.84
CA GLY A 70 -20.78 -7.00 -9.01
C GLY A 70 -19.80 -5.86 -8.70
N GLU A 71 -19.86 -4.71 -9.39
CA GLU A 71 -19.16 -3.50 -8.94
C GLU A 71 -20.18 -2.53 -8.34
N THR A 72 -20.11 -2.32 -7.04
CA THR A 72 -20.92 -1.29 -6.41
C THR A 72 -20.45 0.07 -6.93
N SER A 73 -21.40 0.88 -7.46
CA SER A 73 -21.28 2.34 -7.55
C SER A 73 -20.56 2.84 -6.30
N CYS A 74 -19.61 3.80 -6.41
CA CYS A 74 -18.74 4.22 -5.31
C CYS A 74 -19.53 4.41 -4.01
N GLU A 75 -19.65 3.35 -3.21
CA GLU A 75 -20.09 3.44 -1.84
C GLU A 75 -19.04 4.30 -1.14
N VAL A 76 -19.44 4.94 -0.05
CA VAL A 76 -18.51 5.74 0.74
C VAL A 76 -17.38 4.82 1.20
N LEU A 77 -16.20 4.99 0.60
CA LEU A 77 -14.99 4.29 1.03
C LEU A 77 -14.66 4.77 2.43
N VAL A 78 -14.57 3.84 3.37
CA VAL A 78 -14.28 4.16 4.76
C VAL A 78 -12.83 3.82 5.09
N ALA A 79 -12.30 4.52 6.08
CA ALA A 79 -10.99 4.21 6.64
C ALA A 79 -10.92 2.74 7.04
N GLY A 80 -9.82 2.08 6.72
CA GLY A 80 -9.64 0.65 6.99
C GLY A 80 -10.00 -0.25 5.81
N ASP A 81 -10.71 0.23 4.79
CA ASP A 81 -11.02 -0.55 3.60
C ASP A 81 -9.77 -0.95 2.82
N MET A 82 -9.73 -2.21 2.38
CA MET A 82 -8.78 -2.70 1.38
C MET A 82 -9.50 -2.71 0.04
N VAL A 83 -9.04 -1.93 -0.92
CA VAL A 83 -9.72 -1.74 -2.20
C VAL A 83 -8.82 -2.10 -3.38
N LYS A 84 -9.43 -2.68 -4.40
CA LYS A 84 -8.78 -3.02 -5.67
C LYS A 84 -9.74 -2.69 -6.81
N SER A 85 -9.21 -2.32 -7.97
CA SER A 85 -10.01 -2.22 -9.20
C SER A 85 -9.70 -3.37 -10.14
N LYS A 86 -10.54 -3.59 -11.15
CA LYS A 86 -10.23 -4.56 -12.22
C LYS A 86 -9.07 -4.10 -13.11
N VAL A 87 -8.75 -2.80 -13.11
CA VAL A 87 -7.76 -2.19 -14.01
C VAL A 87 -6.34 -2.26 -13.42
N SER A 88 -6.21 -2.25 -12.10
CA SER A 88 -4.91 -2.29 -11.42
C SER A 88 -4.76 -3.56 -10.57
N PRO A 89 -3.62 -4.26 -10.63
CA PRO A 89 -3.37 -5.39 -9.75
C PRO A 89 -3.12 -4.98 -8.29
N ILE A 90 -2.90 -3.69 -8.02
CA ILE A 90 -2.51 -3.14 -6.71
C ILE A 90 -3.72 -3.07 -5.78
N ILE A 91 -3.54 -3.56 -4.56
CA ILE A 91 -4.48 -3.36 -3.45
C ILE A 91 -4.05 -2.11 -2.67
N TYR A 92 -4.99 -1.21 -2.46
CA TYR A 92 -4.79 0.00 -1.66
C TYR A 92 -5.53 -0.11 -0.32
N ALA A 93 -4.91 0.40 0.74
CA ALA A 93 -5.61 0.73 1.97
C ALA A 93 -6.19 2.15 1.87
N VAL A 94 -7.45 2.31 2.28
CA VAL A 94 -8.07 3.61 2.48
C VAL A 94 -7.73 4.09 3.88
N ASN A 95 -7.12 5.27 3.97
CA ASN A 95 -6.62 5.84 5.22
C ASN A 95 -7.68 6.72 5.89
N ALA A 96 -7.49 7.01 7.19
CA ALA A 96 -8.41 7.85 7.97
C ALA A 96 -8.56 9.28 7.40
N ASP A 97 -7.51 9.81 6.78
CA ASP A 97 -7.46 11.12 6.14
C ASP A 97 -8.03 11.14 4.70
N LYS A 98 -8.71 10.06 4.28
CA LYS A 98 -9.25 9.87 2.91
C LYS A 98 -8.16 9.88 1.83
N THR A 99 -6.93 9.49 2.17
CA THR A 99 -5.89 9.14 1.20
C THR A 99 -5.84 7.63 0.96
N LYS A 100 -5.01 7.20 0.02
CA LYS A 100 -4.73 5.79 -0.25
C LYS A 100 -3.25 5.46 -0.09
N SER A 101 -2.97 4.32 0.53
CA SER A 101 -1.62 3.77 0.65
C SER A 101 -1.54 2.40 -0.01
N TYR A 102 -0.39 2.05 -0.59
CA TYR A 102 -0.17 0.73 -1.17
C TYR A 102 0.74 -0.11 -0.27
N PHE A 103 0.75 -1.42 -0.51
CA PHE A 103 1.62 -2.37 0.18
C PHE A 103 2.78 -2.75 -0.74
N PRO A 104 4.05 -2.44 -0.37
CA PRO A 104 5.19 -2.76 -1.22
C PRO A 104 5.39 -4.26 -1.45
N GLN A 105 4.95 -5.09 -0.50
CA GLN A 105 5.06 -6.54 -0.57
C GLN A 105 3.82 -7.24 0.02
N GLY A 106 3.56 -8.45 -0.46
CA GLY A 106 2.41 -9.26 -0.03
C GLY A 106 2.43 -9.63 1.45
N ASP A 107 3.60 -9.90 2.02
CA ASP A 107 3.71 -10.26 3.45
C ASP A 107 3.45 -9.05 4.37
N ILE A 108 3.74 -7.83 3.89
CA ILE A 108 3.34 -6.60 4.57
C ILE A 108 1.82 -6.52 4.61
N TYR A 109 1.15 -6.70 3.47
CA TYR A 109 -0.30 -6.73 3.40
C TYR A 109 -0.89 -7.76 4.38
N LYS A 110 -0.36 -8.99 4.38
CA LYS A 110 -0.83 -10.06 5.26
C LYS A 110 -0.61 -9.78 6.73
N SER A 111 0.40 -9.00 7.12
CA SER A 111 0.59 -8.59 8.52
C SER A 111 -0.58 -7.74 9.07
N TRP A 112 -1.37 -7.14 8.17
CA TRP A 112 -2.52 -6.29 8.46
C TRP A 112 -3.88 -6.97 8.29
N THR A 113 -3.91 -8.25 7.91
CA THR A 113 -5.15 -9.04 7.83
C THR A 113 -5.27 -9.99 9.01
N SER A 114 -6.50 -10.38 9.37
CA SER A 114 -6.77 -11.28 10.49
C SER A 114 -6.49 -12.75 10.17
N ASP A 115 -6.41 -13.10 8.88
CA ASP A 115 -6.43 -14.49 8.41
C ASP A 115 -5.25 -14.84 7.49
N ASN A 116 -4.30 -13.92 7.30
CA ASN A 116 -3.15 -14.10 6.40
C ASN A 116 -3.54 -14.29 4.93
N LYS A 117 -4.76 -13.90 4.52
CA LYS A 117 -5.27 -14.00 3.15
C LYS A 117 -5.41 -12.61 2.53
N TYR A 118 -5.48 -12.58 1.20
CA TYR A 118 -5.82 -11.38 0.43
C TYR A 118 -7.34 -11.19 0.42
N SER A 119 -7.83 -10.21 1.16
CA SER A 119 -9.23 -9.80 1.24
C SER A 119 -9.40 -8.32 0.87
N TYR A 120 -10.22 -8.04 -0.15
CA TYR A 120 -10.39 -6.68 -0.65
C TYR A 120 -11.78 -6.49 -1.23
N LYS A 121 -12.26 -5.26 -1.18
CA LYS A 121 -13.45 -4.79 -1.90
C LYS A 121 -13.04 -4.46 -3.33
N LEU A 122 -13.74 -5.04 -4.29
CA LEU A 122 -13.59 -4.68 -5.69
C LEU A 122 -14.43 -3.43 -5.96
N VAL A 123 -13.79 -2.34 -6.40
CA VAL A 123 -14.44 -1.05 -6.60
C VAL A 123 -14.07 -0.45 -7.96
N ASN A 124 -14.88 0.50 -8.42
CA ASN A 124 -14.60 1.24 -9.64
C ASN A 124 -13.26 1.99 -9.56
N GLN A 125 -12.51 2.01 -10.68
CA GLN A 125 -11.21 2.70 -10.75
C GLN A 125 -11.32 4.19 -10.45
N SER A 126 -12.45 4.82 -10.79
CA SER A 126 -12.72 6.22 -10.47
C SER A 126 -12.71 6.49 -8.96
N CYS A 127 -13.25 5.57 -8.13
CA CYS A 127 -13.25 5.73 -6.68
C CYS A 127 -11.82 5.73 -6.12
N ILE A 128 -10.96 4.83 -6.60
CA ILE A 128 -9.56 4.76 -6.19
C ILE A 128 -8.76 5.97 -6.70
N SER A 129 -9.04 6.43 -7.92
CA SER A 129 -8.34 7.57 -8.52
C SER A 129 -8.69 8.90 -7.85
N ALA A 130 -9.87 9.00 -7.24
CA ALA A 130 -10.30 10.17 -6.47
C ALA A 130 -9.51 10.34 -5.15
N LEU A 131 -8.98 9.26 -4.57
CA LEU A 131 -8.16 9.34 -3.35
C LEU A 131 -6.75 9.82 -3.67
N LYS A 132 -6.22 10.78 -2.90
CA LYS A 132 -4.80 11.18 -3.01
C LYS A 132 -3.90 10.04 -2.54
N SER A 133 -2.74 9.86 -3.19
CA SER A 133 -1.75 8.88 -2.73
C SER A 133 -1.03 9.40 -1.48
N SER A 134 -0.77 8.50 -0.54
CA SER A 134 0.02 8.71 0.67
C SER A 134 1.25 7.79 0.67
N THR A 135 1.97 7.74 1.78
CA THR A 135 3.13 6.85 1.96
C THR A 135 2.73 5.37 1.89
N ALA A 136 3.71 4.51 1.63
CA ALA A 136 3.51 3.07 1.62
C ALA A 136 3.19 2.53 3.03
N VAL A 137 2.39 1.46 3.10
CA VAL A 137 2.15 0.74 4.35
C VAL A 137 3.38 -0.09 4.69
N MET A 138 3.84 0.00 5.94
CA MET A 138 4.93 -0.80 6.49
C MET A 138 4.38 -2.00 7.29
N PRO A 139 5.18 -3.04 7.55
CA PRO A 139 4.76 -4.18 8.36
C PRO A 139 4.12 -3.75 9.68
N ARG A 140 3.07 -4.46 10.08
CA ARG A 140 2.40 -4.19 11.35
C ARG A 140 3.40 -4.32 12.52
N PRO A 141 3.43 -3.36 13.46
CA PRO A 141 4.26 -3.47 14.65
C PRO A 141 4.09 -4.81 15.37
N GLY A 142 5.21 -5.37 15.83
CA GLY A 142 5.21 -6.61 16.61
C GLY A 142 4.80 -7.89 15.87
N THR A 143 4.84 -7.91 14.53
CA THR A 143 4.56 -9.10 13.71
C THR A 143 5.83 -9.70 13.09
N TYR A 144 6.26 -9.18 11.95
CA TYR A 144 7.47 -9.58 11.26
C TYR A 144 8.65 -8.70 11.64
N LEU A 145 9.84 -9.29 11.59
CA LEU A 145 11.10 -8.57 11.53
C LEU A 145 11.31 -8.04 10.10
N VAL A 146 12.14 -7.01 9.97
CA VAL A 146 12.56 -6.48 8.66
C VAL A 146 14.07 -6.40 8.57
N LYS A 147 14.59 -6.55 7.36
CA LYS A 147 15.97 -6.21 7.02
C LYS A 147 16.06 -5.54 5.66
N GLU A 148 17.07 -4.71 5.49
CA GLU A 148 17.49 -4.24 4.18
C GLU A 148 18.12 -5.39 3.39
N GLN A 149 17.89 -5.45 2.08
CA GLN A 149 18.46 -6.50 1.23
C GLN A 149 19.98 -6.55 1.28
N ALA A 150 20.65 -5.39 1.39
CA ALA A 150 22.10 -5.25 1.46
C ALA A 150 22.68 -5.38 2.88
N SER A 151 21.86 -5.68 3.90
CA SER A 151 22.29 -5.71 5.30
C SER A 151 21.92 -7.02 6.00
N ASP A 152 22.74 -7.42 6.97
CA ASP A 152 22.44 -8.52 7.89
C ASP A 152 21.84 -8.04 9.21
N VAL A 153 21.70 -6.73 9.39
CA VAL A 153 21.02 -6.19 10.57
C VAL A 153 19.51 -6.39 10.43
N VAL A 154 18.92 -6.97 11.46
CA VAL A 154 17.49 -7.26 11.53
C VAL A 154 16.85 -6.32 12.55
N TYR A 155 15.65 -5.85 12.24
CA TYR A 155 14.91 -4.90 13.06
C TYR A 155 13.51 -5.42 13.39
N ALA A 156 13.06 -5.20 14.62
CA ALA A 156 11.65 -5.29 14.97
C ALA A 156 10.99 -3.94 14.68
N VAL A 157 9.74 -4.01 14.20
CA VAL A 157 8.93 -2.82 13.90
C VAL A 157 8.09 -2.46 15.12
N LEU A 158 8.20 -1.21 15.56
CA LEU A 158 7.47 -0.60 16.67
C LEU A 158 6.39 0.35 16.15
N PRO A 159 5.41 0.75 16.98
CA PRO A 159 4.44 1.77 16.63
C PRO A 159 5.08 3.05 16.09
N GLY A 160 4.42 3.64 15.09
CA GLY A 160 4.94 4.81 14.38
C GLY A 160 6.01 4.49 13.34
N ASN A 161 6.04 3.27 12.81
CA ASN A 161 7.05 2.76 11.87
C ASN A 161 8.49 2.84 12.40
N LYS A 162 8.69 2.93 13.72
CA LYS A 162 10.04 2.99 14.32
C LYS A 162 10.70 1.61 14.28
N LEU A 163 12.01 1.60 14.16
CA LEU A 163 12.80 0.37 14.17
C LEU A 163 13.61 0.25 15.46
N VAL A 164 13.78 -1.00 15.92
CA VAL A 164 14.77 -1.36 16.94
C VAL A 164 15.57 -2.54 16.43
N ALA A 165 16.90 -2.44 16.45
CA ALA A 165 17.80 -3.49 15.99
C ALA A 165 17.76 -4.68 16.96
N VAL A 166 17.69 -5.89 16.40
CA VAL A 166 17.57 -7.14 17.14
C VAL A 166 18.85 -7.95 16.94
N SER A 167 19.50 -8.34 18.03
CA SER A 167 20.66 -9.22 17.94
C SER A 167 20.24 -10.65 17.57
N ALA A 168 21.17 -11.47 17.08
CA ALA A 168 20.88 -12.85 16.71
C ALA A 168 20.40 -13.67 17.93
N GLU A 169 20.93 -13.40 19.12
CA GLU A 169 20.56 -14.07 20.36
C GLU A 169 19.12 -13.75 20.78
N VAL A 170 18.73 -12.48 20.68
CA VAL A 170 17.36 -12.03 20.98
C VAL A 170 16.38 -12.56 19.93
N ALA A 171 16.74 -12.46 18.64
CA ALA A 171 15.88 -12.91 17.56
C ALA A 171 15.64 -14.42 17.60
N THR A 172 16.69 -15.20 17.90
CA THR A 172 16.55 -16.66 18.06
C THR A 172 15.67 -17.01 19.25
N ALA A 173 15.79 -16.28 20.37
CA ALA A 173 14.97 -16.51 21.56
C ALA A 173 13.48 -16.22 21.32
N LEU A 174 13.16 -15.16 20.57
CA LEU A 174 11.77 -14.71 20.37
C LEU A 174 11.09 -15.35 19.16
N TYR A 175 11.83 -15.61 18.08
CA TYR A 175 11.30 -16.01 16.76
C TYR A 175 11.86 -17.36 16.26
N GLY A 176 12.73 -18.00 17.05
CA GLY A 176 13.35 -19.29 16.73
C GLY A 176 14.52 -19.19 15.74
N SER A 177 15.20 -20.31 15.50
CA SER A 177 16.39 -20.37 14.65
C SER A 177 16.16 -20.03 13.18
N LYS A 178 14.90 -20.11 12.71
CA LYS A 178 14.49 -19.75 11.35
C LYS A 178 14.11 -18.28 11.19
N TYR A 179 14.37 -17.42 12.19
CA TYR A 179 13.93 -16.03 12.17
C TYR A 179 14.34 -15.28 10.90
N LEU A 180 15.55 -15.54 10.37
CA LEU A 180 16.09 -14.91 9.15
C LEU A 180 15.38 -15.32 7.86
N LEU A 181 14.67 -16.45 7.84
CA LEU A 181 13.97 -16.89 6.65
C LEU A 181 12.76 -15.99 6.38
N MET A 182 12.39 -15.89 5.10
CA MET A 182 11.18 -15.18 4.70
C MET A 182 9.92 -15.90 5.19
N PRO A 183 8.79 -15.20 5.37
CA PRO A 183 7.53 -15.81 5.80
C PRO A 183 7.09 -16.99 4.92
N ALA A 184 7.33 -16.90 3.60
CA ALA A 184 7.05 -17.99 2.65
C ALA A 184 7.85 -19.29 2.91
N LYS A 185 8.94 -19.22 3.70
CA LYS A 185 9.78 -20.35 4.12
C LYS A 185 9.65 -20.66 5.61
N ASN A 186 8.52 -20.26 6.23
CA ASN A 186 8.25 -20.40 7.66
C ASN A 186 9.28 -19.67 8.57
N GLY A 187 9.82 -18.54 8.10
CA GLY A 187 10.59 -17.62 8.94
C GLY A 187 9.80 -16.38 9.32
N HIS A 188 10.51 -15.39 9.87
CA HIS A 188 9.90 -14.20 10.47
C HIS A 188 10.40 -12.87 9.89
N THR A 189 11.29 -12.90 8.90
CA THR A 189 11.93 -11.68 8.39
C THR A 189 11.48 -11.33 6.98
N ILE A 190 10.93 -10.13 6.79
CA ILE A 190 10.66 -9.55 5.47
C ILE A 190 11.94 -8.83 5.00
N THR A 191 12.50 -9.28 3.87
CA THR A 191 13.61 -8.59 3.21
C THR A 191 13.06 -7.46 2.34
N MET A 192 13.40 -6.23 2.67
CA MET A 192 12.98 -5.02 1.96
C MET A 192 13.99 -4.70 0.86
N ASN A 193 13.52 -4.61 -0.39
CA ASN A 193 14.33 -4.08 -1.49
C ASN A 193 14.55 -2.58 -1.31
N ASP A 194 15.53 -2.02 -2.02
CA ASP A 194 15.96 -0.61 -1.83
C ASP A 194 14.78 0.38 -1.89
N PRO A 195 13.86 0.34 -2.87
CA PRO A 195 12.73 1.28 -2.90
C PRO A 195 11.76 1.12 -1.73
N SER A 196 11.62 -0.07 -1.14
CA SER A 196 10.78 -0.27 0.05
C SER A 196 11.49 0.17 1.32
N TRP A 197 12.81 0.05 1.36
CA TRP A 197 13.62 0.43 2.52
C TRP A 197 13.75 1.96 2.67
N THR A 198 13.76 2.71 1.56
CA THR A 198 13.79 4.18 1.60
C THR A 198 12.59 4.79 2.36
N PHE A 199 11.43 4.13 2.39
CA PHE A 199 10.32 4.57 3.24
C PHE A 199 10.68 4.56 4.72
N TYR A 200 11.41 3.53 5.20
CA TYR A 200 11.91 3.55 6.57
C TYR A 200 12.95 4.64 6.76
N GLN A 201 13.88 4.84 5.82
CA GLN A 201 14.88 5.91 5.92
C GLN A 201 14.25 7.30 5.99
N GLN A 202 13.14 7.54 5.28
CA GLN A 202 12.39 8.79 5.33
C GLN A 202 11.60 8.99 6.63
N LEU A 203 11.21 7.89 7.28
CA LEU A 203 10.40 7.89 8.50
C LEU A 203 11.24 7.80 9.79
N GLN A 204 12.47 7.29 9.71
CA GLN A 204 13.39 7.23 10.86
C GLN A 204 14.08 8.59 11.10
N PRO A 205 14.40 8.92 12.36
CA PRO A 205 15.34 10.01 12.65
C PRO A 205 16.73 9.70 12.08
N ALA A 206 17.55 10.72 11.84
CA ALA A 206 18.92 10.60 11.30
C ALA A 206 19.94 9.89 12.24
N VAL A 207 19.47 9.19 13.26
CA VAL A 207 20.26 8.47 14.25
C VAL A 207 20.01 6.97 14.08
N ALA A 208 21.04 6.16 14.24
CA ALA A 208 20.92 4.71 14.16
C ALA A 208 19.83 4.19 15.12
N PRO A 209 18.99 3.21 14.70
CA PRO A 209 18.00 2.60 15.58
C PRO A 209 18.62 2.08 16.87
N ALA A 210 17.89 2.22 17.98
CA ALA A 210 18.29 1.63 19.25
C ALA A 210 18.44 0.10 19.11
N LYS A 211 19.27 -0.51 19.95
CA LYS A 211 19.46 -1.96 19.99
C LYS A 211 18.65 -2.56 21.12
N MET A 212 17.99 -3.68 20.87
CA MET A 212 17.33 -4.46 21.91
C MET A 212 18.37 -5.05 22.87
N THR A 213 18.20 -4.80 24.16
CA THR A 213 19.03 -5.36 25.23
C THR A 213 18.32 -6.47 26.01
N GLU A 214 17.00 -6.57 25.86
CA GLU A 214 16.15 -7.52 26.59
C GLU A 214 15.58 -8.57 25.63
N LYS A 215 15.48 -9.81 26.12
CA LYS A 215 14.83 -10.92 25.41
C LYS A 215 13.32 -10.91 25.64
N ALA A 216 12.69 -9.76 25.42
CA ALA A 216 11.26 -9.57 25.61
C ALA A 216 10.60 -9.09 24.30
N PRO A 217 9.32 -9.46 24.05
CA PRO A 217 8.58 -8.94 22.92
C PRO A 217 8.46 -7.40 22.98
N VAL A 218 8.44 -6.78 21.80
CA VAL A 218 8.47 -5.32 21.66
C VAL A 218 7.10 -4.66 21.80
N GLU A 219 7.06 -3.33 21.94
CA GLU A 219 5.84 -2.55 21.82
C GLU A 219 5.12 -2.84 20.50
N GLY A 220 3.79 -2.95 20.54
CA GLY A 220 2.92 -3.36 19.44
C GLY A 220 2.77 -4.88 19.29
N ALA A 221 3.63 -5.69 19.93
CA ALA A 221 3.53 -7.14 19.86
C ALA A 221 2.32 -7.66 20.63
N LEU A 222 1.70 -8.70 20.08
CA LEU A 222 0.71 -9.49 20.77
C LEU A 222 1.44 -10.51 21.66
N VAL A 223 0.97 -10.70 22.89
CA VAL A 223 1.45 -11.71 23.82
C VAL A 223 0.31 -12.49 24.42
N LYS A 224 0.61 -13.69 24.91
CA LYS A 224 -0.35 -14.59 25.57
C LYS A 224 0.17 -14.98 26.94
N VAL A 225 -0.64 -14.78 27.98
CA VAL A 225 -0.38 -15.25 29.35
C VAL A 225 -1.53 -16.17 29.74
N GLY A 226 -1.25 -17.46 29.95
CA GLY A 226 -2.32 -18.45 30.14
C GLY A 226 -3.23 -18.53 28.91
N SER A 227 -4.52 -18.20 29.06
CA SER A 227 -5.50 -18.11 27.97
C SER A 227 -5.73 -16.69 27.45
N THR A 228 -5.22 -15.68 28.14
CA THR A 228 -5.51 -14.26 27.87
C THR A 228 -4.48 -13.66 26.93
N TYR A 229 -4.95 -12.91 25.94
CA TYR A 229 -4.10 -12.14 25.02
C TYR A 229 -3.96 -10.70 25.49
N TYR A 230 -2.78 -10.14 25.27
CA TYR A 230 -2.48 -8.73 25.54
C TYR A 230 -1.70 -8.14 24.37
N VAL A 231 -1.87 -6.84 24.13
CA VAL A 231 -0.94 -6.07 23.30
C VAL A 231 0.00 -5.29 24.20
N ILE A 232 1.29 -5.29 23.87
CA ILE A 232 2.29 -4.49 24.59
C ILE A 232 2.17 -3.04 24.12
N GLY A 233 1.77 -2.15 25.01
CA GLY A 233 1.83 -0.70 24.82
C GLY A 233 3.14 -0.11 25.34
N ALA A 234 3.26 1.21 25.23
CA ALA A 234 4.39 1.97 25.75
C ALA A 234 4.69 1.65 27.22
N ASN A 235 5.96 1.80 27.62
CA ASN A 235 6.44 1.58 28.98
C ASN A 235 6.11 0.19 29.55
N LYS A 236 6.10 -0.85 28.71
CA LYS A 236 5.76 -2.23 29.09
C LYS A 236 4.35 -2.37 29.70
N THR A 237 3.40 -1.63 29.15
CA THR A 237 1.98 -1.77 29.54
C THR A 237 1.38 -2.98 28.80
N LEU A 238 0.63 -3.84 29.49
CA LEU A 238 -0.16 -4.91 28.86
C LEU A 238 -1.62 -4.53 28.84
N ASN A 239 -2.17 -4.30 27.66
CA ASN A 239 -3.61 -4.07 27.48
C ASN A 239 -4.27 -5.37 27.04
N GLU A 240 -5.21 -5.88 27.84
CA GLU A 240 -5.91 -7.12 27.54
C GLU A 240 -6.69 -6.97 26.23
N VAL A 241 -6.59 -7.95 25.33
CA VAL A 241 -7.29 -7.97 24.06
C VAL A 241 -8.33 -9.08 24.08
N THR A 242 -9.60 -8.69 24.04
CA THR A 242 -10.71 -9.66 24.00
C THR A 242 -10.79 -10.36 22.65
N THR A 243 -11.60 -11.42 22.57
CA THR A 243 -11.89 -12.09 21.28
C THR A 243 -12.44 -11.11 20.23
N ASN A 244 -13.30 -10.17 20.63
CA ASN A 244 -13.80 -9.15 19.71
C ASN A 244 -12.69 -8.18 19.29
N GLY A 245 -11.88 -7.72 20.25
CA GLY A 245 -10.72 -6.86 19.98
C GLY A 245 -9.71 -7.47 19.01
N LEU A 246 -9.42 -8.78 19.13
CA LEU A 246 -8.56 -9.49 18.19
C LEU A 246 -9.11 -9.43 16.76
N LYS A 247 -10.43 -9.62 16.61
CA LYS A 247 -11.12 -9.60 15.31
C LYS A 247 -11.17 -8.18 14.73
N THR A 248 -11.65 -7.20 15.49
CA THR A 248 -11.86 -5.82 15.02
C THR A 248 -10.54 -5.12 14.69
N ASN A 249 -9.47 -5.40 15.44
CA ASN A 249 -8.14 -4.86 15.18
C ASN A 249 -7.31 -5.72 14.22
N ARG A 250 -7.86 -6.85 13.75
CA ARG A 250 -7.22 -7.74 12.77
C ARG A 250 -5.89 -8.33 13.26
N PHE A 251 -5.79 -8.61 14.56
CA PHE A 251 -4.63 -9.29 15.12
C PHE A 251 -4.60 -10.76 14.70
N GLN A 252 -3.41 -11.30 14.47
CA GLN A 252 -3.20 -12.73 14.23
C GLN A 252 -2.53 -13.35 15.45
N THR A 253 -3.21 -14.30 16.08
CA THR A 253 -2.71 -14.99 17.28
C THR A 253 -1.45 -15.83 17.01
N LYS A 254 -1.16 -16.16 15.75
CA LYS A 254 0.08 -16.84 15.36
C LYS A 254 1.36 -16.04 15.65
N PHE A 255 1.25 -14.71 15.77
CA PHE A 255 2.37 -13.83 16.15
C PHE A 255 2.43 -13.61 17.67
N ALA A 256 1.51 -14.18 18.45
CA ALA A 256 1.52 -13.99 19.89
C ALA A 256 2.73 -14.69 20.52
N HIS A 257 3.56 -13.93 21.22
CA HIS A 257 4.60 -14.51 22.06
C HIS A 257 3.98 -15.03 23.37
N THR A 258 4.38 -16.21 23.82
CA THR A 258 3.92 -16.73 25.11
C THR A 258 4.78 -16.14 26.24
N LEU A 259 4.13 -15.53 27.21
CA LEU A 259 4.74 -15.08 28.46
C LEU A 259 4.32 -16.02 29.60
N THR A 260 5.23 -16.28 30.53
CA THR A 260 4.96 -17.13 31.71
C THR A 260 4.06 -16.43 32.73
N SER A 261 4.20 -15.11 32.87
CA SER A 261 3.39 -14.27 33.76
C SER A 261 3.38 -12.83 33.26
N THR A 262 2.58 -11.97 33.92
CA THR A 262 2.58 -10.51 33.72
C THR A 262 3.63 -9.79 34.57
N ALA A 263 4.50 -10.51 35.30
CA ALA A 263 5.52 -9.90 36.14
C ALA A 263 6.49 -9.04 35.31
N GLY A 264 6.79 -7.83 35.79
CA GLY A 264 7.62 -6.86 35.07
C GLY A 264 6.87 -6.00 34.05
N TYR A 265 5.55 -6.19 33.92
CA TYR A 265 4.67 -5.37 33.11
C TYR A 265 3.62 -4.66 33.98
N THR A 266 3.17 -3.50 33.53
CA THR A 266 2.01 -2.82 34.10
C THR A 266 0.76 -3.28 33.36
N VAL A 267 -0.16 -3.97 34.02
CA VAL A 267 -1.41 -4.40 33.37
C VAL A 267 -2.37 -3.21 33.32
N GLY A 268 -2.79 -2.84 32.11
CA GLY A 268 -3.76 -1.77 31.87
C GLY A 268 -5.14 -2.13 32.41
N THR A 269 -5.88 -1.12 32.84
CA THR A 269 -7.26 -1.28 33.32
C THR A 269 -8.29 -1.30 32.21
N VAL A 270 -7.93 -0.77 31.03
CA VAL A 270 -8.78 -0.70 29.84
C VAL A 270 -8.47 -1.86 28.91
N LYS A 271 -9.51 -2.59 28.52
CA LYS A 271 -9.40 -3.70 27.57
C LYS A 271 -9.63 -3.20 26.14
N VAL A 272 -8.94 -3.84 25.19
CA VAL A 272 -9.19 -3.66 23.76
C VAL A 272 -10.37 -4.56 23.37
N GLU A 273 -11.56 -3.97 23.33
CA GLU A 273 -12.82 -4.68 23.06
C GLU A 273 -13.47 -4.32 21.73
N ALA A 274 -13.02 -3.23 21.08
CA ALA A 274 -13.50 -2.74 19.79
C ALA A 274 -12.31 -2.38 18.88
N GLU A 275 -12.56 -1.90 17.66
CA GLU A 275 -11.49 -1.36 16.80
C GLU A 275 -10.85 -0.16 17.48
N ASP A 276 -9.54 -0.21 17.63
CA ASP A 276 -8.70 0.86 18.14
C ASP A 276 -8.04 1.54 16.95
N MET A 277 -8.27 2.86 16.83
CA MET A 277 -7.84 3.62 15.65
C MET A 277 -6.32 3.74 15.54
N GLU A 278 -5.57 3.68 16.64
CA GLU A 278 -4.11 3.71 16.62
C GLU A 278 -3.55 2.34 16.23
N MET A 279 -4.11 1.26 16.79
CA MET A 279 -3.66 -0.11 16.51
C MET A 279 -4.05 -0.60 15.12
N SER A 280 -5.15 -0.09 14.57
CA SER A 280 -5.62 -0.46 13.23
C SER A 280 -5.12 0.47 12.12
N ASP A 281 -4.50 1.61 12.47
CA ASP A 281 -3.92 2.56 11.51
C ASP A 281 -2.67 1.98 10.82
N ARG A 282 -2.82 1.74 9.52
CA ARG A 282 -1.78 1.18 8.65
C ARG A 282 -0.73 2.18 8.23
N THR A 283 -1.06 3.47 8.29
CA THR A 283 -0.08 4.54 8.03
C THR A 283 0.86 4.70 9.21
N GLN A 284 0.43 4.28 10.41
CA GLN A 284 1.15 4.49 11.68
C GLN A 284 1.52 5.98 11.86
N SER A 285 0.69 6.87 11.31
CA SER A 285 0.95 8.30 11.23
C SER A 285 0.18 9.09 12.28
N LEU A 286 -0.80 8.45 12.95
CA LEU A 286 -1.53 9.03 14.07
C LEU A 286 -0.61 9.27 15.27
N LYS A 287 0.15 10.36 15.22
CA LYS A 287 0.52 11.13 16.40
C LYS A 287 -0.65 12.07 16.71
N LYS A 288 -1.40 11.77 17.76
CA LYS A 288 -2.42 12.65 18.38
C LYS A 288 -3.55 13.09 17.44
N MET A 289 -4.61 12.30 17.36
CA MET A 289 -5.94 12.90 17.52
C MET A 289 -6.29 12.81 19.01
N MET A 290 -5.73 13.75 19.79
CA MET A 290 -6.36 14.12 21.06
C MET A 290 -7.74 14.66 20.68
N VAL A 291 -8.78 13.87 20.95
CA VAL A 291 -10.12 14.41 21.07
C VAL A 291 -10.08 15.29 22.33
N GLN A 292 -10.26 16.60 22.11
CA GLN A 292 -10.59 17.56 23.15
C GLN A 292 -11.91 17.20 23.82
#